data_AF-A0AAU6EWT8-F1
#
_entry.id   AF-A0AAU6EWT8-F1
#
_cell.length_a   1.000
_cell.length_b   1.000
_cell.length_c   1.000
_cell.angle_alpha   90.00
_cell.angle_beta   90.00
_cell.angle_gamma   90.00
#
_symmetry.space_group_name_H-M   'P 1'
#
loop_
_entity.id
_entity.type
_entity.pdbx_description
1 polymer ?
#
loop_
_entity_poly.entity_id
_entity_poly.type
_entity_poly.pdbx_seq_one_letter_code
_entity_poly.pdbx_strand_id
1 'polypeptide(L)'
;MTDVPRQRLDVSGPVGGSVGITSGPTPSPGLSPSPTPPGGDGGSSPSPSPTPSPSPNPSPTPKPDWEVDPDLWVDPNWLRERAADCDEVADALARLIGPAQDAAKGLGWSAKGWSFSDSIDEMQGRWQDINQLIRDRLHHGADNFRTCADAYDDLETTNAAYFRG
;
A
#
# COMPACT_ATOMS: atom_id res chain seq x y z
N MET A 1 20.48 -66.22 -8.40
CA MET A 1 21.24 -65.57 -7.31
C MET A 1 21.08 -64.07 -7.52
N THR A 2 20.23 -63.34 -6.81
CA THR A 2 19.31 -63.57 -5.68
C THR A 2 18.39 -62.32 -5.71
N ASP A 3 17.11 -62.27 -5.37
CA ASP A 3 16.04 -63.18 -4.96
C ASP A 3 14.73 -62.36 -5.10
N VAL A 4 13.57 -62.90 -4.72
CA VAL A 4 12.21 -62.43 -5.12
C VAL A 4 11.38 -62.27 -3.81
N PRO A 5 10.47 -61.27 -3.60
CA PRO A 5 9.18 -61.31 -4.31
C PRO A 5 8.36 -60.01 -4.53
N ARG A 6 7.60 -60.05 -5.63
CA ARG A 6 6.25 -59.44 -5.70
C ARG A 6 5.25 -60.30 -4.94
N GLN A 7 4.32 -59.71 -4.22
CA GLN A 7 2.98 -60.29 -4.00
C GLN A 7 1.88 -59.27 -4.34
N ARG A 8 0.66 -59.77 -4.55
CA ARG A 8 -0.41 -59.18 -5.38
C ARG A 8 -1.77 -59.64 -4.84
N LEU A 9 -2.84 -58.84 -5.02
CA LEU A 9 -4.26 -59.14 -4.70
C LEU A 9 -4.55 -59.07 -3.17
N ASP A 10 -5.75 -58.72 -2.67
CA ASP A 10 -7.02 -58.38 -3.33
C ASP A 10 -7.99 -57.56 -2.41
N VAL A 11 -8.90 -56.78 -3.04
CA VAL A 11 -10.35 -56.61 -2.74
C VAL A 11 -10.93 -56.17 -1.37
N SER A 12 -11.98 -55.34 -1.47
CA SER A 12 -13.12 -55.06 -0.54
C SER A 12 -12.99 -54.10 0.66
N GLY A 13 -13.96 -53.16 0.74
CA GLY A 13 -14.44 -52.56 2.00
C GLY A 13 -15.48 -53.46 2.69
N PRO A 14 -16.05 -53.06 3.85
CA PRO A 14 -17.19 -52.11 3.82
C PRO A 14 -17.43 -51.25 5.10
N VAL A 15 -18.44 -50.36 5.00
CA VAL A 15 -19.44 -49.92 6.01
C VAL A 15 -19.13 -50.04 7.53
N GLY A 16 -19.06 -48.87 8.20
CA GLY A 16 -19.89 -48.47 9.35
C GLY A 16 -19.78 -49.16 10.73
N GLY A 17 -19.56 -48.36 11.79
CA GLY A 17 -19.78 -48.79 13.20
C GLY A 17 -19.14 -47.85 14.24
N SER A 18 -19.94 -47.31 15.16
CA SER A 18 -19.51 -46.34 16.19
C SER A 18 -19.02 -46.99 17.50
N VAL A 19 -18.18 -46.25 18.24
CA VAL A 19 -18.18 -45.92 19.71
C VAL A 19 -16.75 -45.47 20.04
N GLY A 20 -16.48 -44.19 20.35
CA GLY A 20 -16.53 -43.61 21.71
C GLY A 20 -15.21 -43.91 22.45
N ILE A 21 -14.31 -42.95 22.70
CA ILE A 21 -14.39 -41.77 23.60
C ILE A 21 -13.19 -40.81 23.32
N THR A 22 -12.96 -39.59 23.87
CA THR A 22 -13.57 -38.73 24.93
C THR A 22 -13.10 -37.26 24.73
N SER A 23 -13.97 -36.27 24.99
CA SER A 23 -13.70 -34.84 25.38
C SER A 23 -12.92 -33.90 24.41
N GLY A 24 -13.23 -32.61 24.27
CA GLY A 24 -14.19 -31.69 24.94
C GLY A 24 -13.99 -30.22 24.44
N PRO A 25 -14.83 -29.23 24.81
CA PRO A 25 -15.68 -28.53 23.83
C PRO A 25 -15.41 -27.03 23.52
N THR A 26 -15.98 -26.55 22.41
CA THR A 26 -16.28 -25.15 22.00
C THR A 26 -17.56 -24.66 22.75
N PRO A 27 -17.81 -23.36 23.15
CA PRO A 27 -17.75 -22.15 22.29
C PRO A 27 -17.46 -20.75 22.97
N SER A 28 -17.52 -19.68 22.16
CA SER A 28 -17.76 -18.25 22.55
C SER A 28 -19.21 -18.02 23.07
N PRO A 29 -19.64 -16.85 23.65
CA PRO A 29 -19.09 -15.48 23.50
C PRO A 29 -19.10 -14.52 24.75
N GLY A 30 -18.39 -13.38 24.64
CA GLY A 30 -18.77 -12.08 25.22
C GLY A 30 -18.59 -11.81 26.72
N LEU A 31 -18.92 -10.54 27.10
CA LEU A 31 -19.09 -9.92 28.44
C LEU A 31 -17.98 -8.97 28.96
N SER A 32 -18.37 -7.69 29.06
CA SER A 32 -18.07 -6.79 30.19
C SER A 32 -19.32 -6.82 31.10
N PRO A 33 -19.21 -6.84 32.45
CA PRO A 33 -18.86 -5.62 33.21
C PRO A 33 -17.92 -5.86 34.42
N SER A 34 -17.35 -4.78 34.97
CA SER A 34 -16.56 -4.81 36.22
C SER A 34 -17.39 -4.34 37.42
N PRO A 35 -17.38 -5.05 38.57
CA PRO A 35 -18.20 -4.71 39.74
C PRO A 35 -17.60 -3.62 40.65
N THR A 36 -18.51 -2.98 41.42
CA THR A 36 -18.27 -1.93 42.43
C THR A 36 -17.50 -2.44 43.67
N PRO A 37 -16.65 -1.63 44.32
CA PRO A 37 -15.93 -2.04 45.54
C PRO A 37 -16.81 -2.04 46.81
N PRO A 38 -16.48 -2.86 47.83
CA PRO A 38 -17.13 -2.83 49.14
C PRO A 38 -16.61 -1.68 50.02
N GLY A 39 -17.48 -1.15 50.88
CA GLY A 39 -17.12 -0.13 51.87
C GLY A 39 -16.40 -0.70 53.10
N GLY A 40 -15.70 0.17 53.82
CA GLY A 40 -15.08 -0.14 55.11
C GLY A 40 -14.94 1.12 55.97
N ASP A 41 -15.58 1.12 57.14
CA ASP A 41 -15.50 2.20 58.13
C ASP A 41 -14.13 2.23 58.83
N GLY A 42 -13.63 3.43 59.15
CA GLY A 42 -12.38 3.59 59.91
C GLY A 42 -11.87 5.03 59.88
N GLY A 43 -12.21 5.82 60.91
CA GLY A 43 -11.89 7.25 60.94
C GLY A 43 -10.42 7.57 61.24
N SER A 44 -9.95 8.72 60.74
CA SER A 44 -8.78 9.45 61.27
C SER A 44 -8.78 10.91 60.82
N SER A 45 -8.67 11.82 61.80
CA SER A 45 -8.20 13.22 61.75
C SER A 45 -8.67 14.16 60.61
N PRO A 46 -9.34 15.31 60.92
CA PRO A 46 -9.53 16.36 59.93
C PRO A 46 -8.20 17.04 59.56
N SER A 47 -7.73 16.77 58.35
CA SER A 47 -6.56 17.45 57.74
C SER A 47 -6.83 18.94 57.54
N PRO A 48 -5.83 19.85 57.70
CA PRO A 48 -6.01 21.27 57.42
C PRO A 48 -6.38 21.51 55.94
N SER A 49 -7.27 22.46 55.71
CA SER A 49 -7.82 22.74 54.38
C SER A 49 -6.76 23.36 53.44
N PRO A 50 -6.58 22.85 52.20
CA PRO A 50 -5.60 23.39 51.27
C PRO A 50 -6.04 24.74 50.69
N THR A 51 -5.10 25.69 50.64
CA THR A 51 -5.27 26.99 49.97
C THR A 51 -5.64 26.80 48.49
N PRO A 52 -6.62 27.55 47.94
CA PRO A 52 -6.97 27.43 46.52
C PRO A 52 -5.79 27.85 45.62
N SER A 53 -5.55 27.04 44.59
CA SER A 53 -4.51 27.29 43.58
C SER A 53 -4.88 28.49 42.68
N PRO A 54 -3.93 29.34 42.25
CA PRO A 54 -4.21 30.37 41.26
C PRO A 54 -4.68 29.77 39.93
N SER A 55 -5.57 30.49 39.25
CA SER A 55 -6.14 30.07 37.97
C SER A 55 -5.05 29.97 36.88
N PRO A 56 -5.07 28.94 36.00
CA PRO A 56 -4.08 28.82 34.93
C PRO A 56 -4.20 29.99 33.94
N ASN A 57 -3.05 30.54 33.56
CA ASN A 57 -2.96 31.55 32.50
C ASN A 57 -3.55 30.99 31.19
N PRO A 58 -4.35 31.75 30.43
CA PRO A 58 -4.88 31.28 29.15
C PRO A 58 -3.73 30.88 28.21
N SER A 59 -3.90 29.76 27.52
CA SER A 59 -2.96 29.31 26.51
C SER A 59 -2.88 30.35 25.38
N PRO A 60 -1.69 30.67 24.84
CA PRO A 60 -1.58 31.58 23.70
C PRO A 60 -2.46 31.07 22.56
N THR A 61 -3.24 31.97 21.95
CA THR A 61 -4.08 31.64 20.80
C THR A 61 -3.19 31.08 19.68
N PRO A 62 -3.54 29.91 19.09
CA PRO A 62 -2.76 29.39 17.98
C PRO A 62 -2.73 30.42 16.85
N LYS A 63 -1.51 30.61 16.31
CA LYS A 63 -1.26 31.55 15.23
C LYS A 63 -2.07 31.12 13.99
N PRO A 64 -2.70 32.04 13.22
CA PRO A 64 -3.47 31.65 12.06
C PRO A 64 -2.64 30.88 11.03
N ASP A 65 -3.25 29.86 10.43
CA ASP A 65 -2.60 28.90 9.50
C ASP A 65 -2.00 29.57 8.24
N TRP A 66 -2.42 30.80 7.92
CA TRP A 66 -1.90 31.59 6.79
C TRP A 66 -0.57 32.31 7.08
N GLU A 67 -0.07 32.28 8.31
CA GLU A 67 1.28 32.76 8.65
C GLU A 67 2.33 31.63 8.64
N VAL A 68 1.97 30.45 8.14
CA VAL A 68 2.94 29.48 7.60
C VAL A 68 3.33 29.99 6.22
N ASP A 69 4.63 30.19 5.99
CA ASP A 69 5.16 30.55 4.66
C ASP A 69 4.65 29.51 3.65
N PRO A 70 3.95 29.89 2.57
CA PRO A 70 3.49 28.92 1.58
C PRO A 70 4.72 28.21 1.00
N ASP A 71 4.62 26.89 0.86
CA ASP A 71 5.69 26.03 0.34
C ASP A 71 5.84 26.25 -1.18
N LEU A 72 6.42 27.40 -1.54
CA LEU A 72 6.56 27.95 -2.89
C LEU A 72 7.80 27.42 -3.64
N TRP A 73 8.40 26.33 -3.16
CA TRP A 73 9.70 25.82 -3.62
C TRP A 73 9.57 25.00 -4.92
N VAL A 74 8.99 25.61 -5.95
CA VAL A 74 9.06 25.13 -7.34
C VAL A 74 10.24 25.85 -8.01
N ASP A 75 11.39 25.19 -8.01
CA ASP A 75 12.61 25.63 -8.70
C ASP A 75 12.94 24.72 -9.91
N PRO A 76 13.87 25.13 -10.80
CA PRO A 76 14.23 24.35 -12.00
C PRO A 76 14.75 22.94 -11.70
N ASN A 77 15.43 22.73 -10.57
CA ASN A 77 15.93 21.40 -10.19
C ASN A 77 14.79 20.52 -9.71
N TRP A 78 13.89 21.05 -8.87
CA TRP A 78 12.68 20.32 -8.45
C TRP A 78 11.83 19.87 -9.65
N LEU A 79 11.69 20.73 -10.68
CA LEU A 79 11.00 20.38 -11.92
C LEU A 79 11.72 19.25 -12.68
N ARG A 80 13.06 19.30 -12.75
CA ARG A 80 13.88 18.24 -13.39
C ARG A 80 13.84 16.93 -12.62
N GLU A 81 13.75 16.95 -11.29
CA GLU A 81 13.50 15.77 -10.46
C GLU A 81 12.12 15.16 -10.76
N ARG A 82 11.05 15.97 -10.83
CA ARG A 82 9.71 15.47 -11.21
C ARG A 82 9.67 14.89 -12.63
N ALA A 83 10.49 15.42 -13.55
CA ALA A 83 10.67 14.84 -14.88
C ALA A 83 11.36 13.45 -14.81
N ALA A 84 12.40 13.32 -13.98
CA ALA A 84 13.10 12.05 -13.77
C ALA A 84 12.19 10.99 -13.10
N ASP A 85 11.38 11.37 -12.10
CA ASP A 85 10.40 10.46 -11.48
C ASP A 85 9.39 9.92 -12.51
N CYS A 86 8.92 10.78 -13.42
CA CYS A 86 7.99 10.37 -14.48
C CYS A 86 8.61 9.33 -15.42
N ASP A 87 9.88 9.53 -15.79
CA ASP A 87 10.61 8.56 -16.62
C ASP A 87 10.91 7.26 -15.85
N GLU A 88 11.29 7.31 -14.57
CA GLU A 88 11.50 6.11 -13.75
C GLU A 88 10.23 5.25 -13.65
N VAL A 89 9.07 5.88 -13.44
CA VAL A 89 7.77 5.19 -13.42
C VAL A 89 7.41 4.65 -14.81
N ALA A 90 7.69 5.39 -15.88
CA ALA A 90 7.46 4.91 -17.24
C ALA A 90 8.33 3.68 -17.56
N ASP A 91 9.60 3.70 -17.17
CA ASP A 91 10.54 2.59 -17.27
C ASP A 91 10.09 1.38 -16.43
N ALA A 92 9.60 1.61 -15.21
CA ALA A 92 9.06 0.56 -14.35
C ALA A 92 7.83 -0.11 -14.99
N LEU A 93 6.94 0.67 -15.61
CA LEU A 93 5.80 0.14 -16.37
C LEU A 93 6.25 -0.64 -17.62
N ALA A 94 7.26 -0.18 -18.35
CA ALA A 94 7.77 -0.86 -19.54
C ALA A 94 8.30 -2.27 -19.20
N ARG A 95 8.96 -2.40 -18.05
CA ARG A 95 9.47 -3.69 -17.52
C ARG A 95 8.36 -4.71 -17.23
N LEU A 96 7.10 -4.29 -17.02
CA LEU A 96 5.97 -5.19 -16.79
C LEU A 96 5.44 -5.88 -18.07
N ILE A 97 5.82 -5.41 -19.26
CA ILE A 97 5.34 -6.01 -20.53
C ILE A 97 5.82 -7.46 -20.67
N GLY A 98 7.10 -7.73 -20.40
CA GLY A 98 7.69 -9.07 -20.50
C GLY A 98 7.01 -10.10 -19.58
N PRO A 99 6.97 -9.88 -18.24
CA PRO A 99 6.29 -10.76 -17.30
C PRO A 99 4.81 -11.02 -17.64
N ALA A 100 4.09 -10.02 -18.14
CA ALA A 100 2.70 -10.18 -18.56
C ALA A 100 2.57 -11.05 -19.82
N GLN A 101 3.44 -10.85 -20.83
CA GLN A 101 3.49 -11.70 -22.03
C GLN A 101 3.85 -13.15 -21.68
N ASP A 102 4.78 -13.38 -20.77
CA ASP A 102 5.20 -14.73 -20.39
C ASP A 102 4.12 -15.45 -19.57
N ALA A 103 3.41 -14.74 -18.69
CA ALA A 103 2.23 -15.25 -18.00
C ALA A 103 1.09 -15.62 -18.97
N ALA A 104 0.81 -14.75 -19.95
CA ALA A 104 -0.21 -14.99 -20.98
C ALA A 104 0.13 -16.20 -21.86
N LYS A 105 1.38 -16.32 -22.34
CA LYS A 105 1.87 -17.51 -23.06
C LYS A 105 1.71 -18.78 -22.23
N GLY A 106 2.12 -18.75 -20.96
CA GLY A 106 2.01 -19.88 -20.04
C GLY A 106 0.57 -20.37 -19.88
N LEU A 107 -0.36 -19.43 -19.68
CA LEU A 107 -1.79 -19.73 -19.57
C LEU A 107 -2.37 -20.27 -20.89
N GLY A 108 -2.03 -19.67 -22.04
CA GLY A 108 -2.48 -20.11 -23.36
C GLY A 108 -2.01 -21.53 -23.71
N TRP A 109 -0.80 -21.92 -23.32
CA TRP A 109 -0.30 -23.29 -23.47
C TRP A 109 -1.08 -24.28 -22.59
N SER A 110 -1.41 -23.91 -21.35
CA SER A 110 -2.20 -24.73 -20.43
C SER A 110 -3.68 -24.84 -20.84
N ALA A 111 -4.22 -23.82 -21.52
CA ALA A 111 -5.63 -23.73 -21.93
C ALA A 111 -5.89 -24.25 -23.36
N LYS A 112 -4.94 -24.96 -23.99
CA LYS A 112 -5.04 -25.35 -25.40
C LYS A 112 -6.31 -26.16 -25.69
N GLY A 113 -7.16 -25.64 -26.57
CA GLY A 113 -8.45 -26.24 -26.95
C GLY A 113 -9.65 -25.77 -26.13
N TRP A 114 -9.47 -24.86 -25.17
CA TRP A 114 -10.57 -24.20 -24.45
C TRP A 114 -10.98 -22.93 -25.19
N SER A 115 -12.28 -22.66 -25.29
CA SER A 115 -12.82 -21.48 -26.01
C SER A 115 -12.46 -20.12 -25.40
N PHE A 116 -11.84 -20.08 -24.21
CA PHE A 116 -11.40 -18.83 -23.58
C PHE A 116 -9.97 -18.42 -23.97
N SER A 117 -9.21 -19.23 -24.71
CA SER A 117 -7.83 -18.91 -25.11
C SER A 117 -7.73 -17.53 -25.76
N ASP A 118 -8.67 -17.23 -26.64
CA ASP A 118 -8.70 -16.02 -27.45
C ASP A 118 -8.89 -14.77 -26.56
N SER A 119 -9.54 -14.91 -25.40
CA SER A 119 -9.69 -13.83 -24.43
C SER A 119 -8.41 -13.53 -23.64
N ILE A 120 -7.46 -14.49 -23.57
CA ILE A 120 -6.13 -14.27 -22.99
C ILE A 120 -5.34 -13.34 -23.91
N ASP A 121 -5.36 -13.61 -25.23
CA ASP A 121 -4.67 -12.80 -26.22
C ASP A 121 -5.26 -11.38 -26.32
N GLU A 122 -6.60 -11.24 -26.27
CA GLU A 122 -7.26 -9.93 -26.19
C GLU A 122 -6.86 -9.17 -24.91
N MET A 123 -6.88 -9.84 -23.76
CA MET A 123 -6.48 -9.23 -22.48
C MET A 123 -5.00 -8.81 -22.51
N GLN A 124 -4.11 -9.61 -23.11
CA GLN A 124 -2.70 -9.27 -23.28
C GLN A 124 -2.53 -8.04 -24.17
N GLY A 125 -3.26 -7.94 -25.29
CA GLY A 125 -3.26 -6.76 -26.15
C GLY A 125 -3.71 -5.50 -25.41
N ARG A 126 -4.87 -5.57 -24.75
CA ARG A 126 -5.42 -4.44 -23.97
C ARG A 126 -4.50 -4.00 -22.82
N TRP A 127 -3.77 -4.92 -22.20
CA TRP A 127 -2.73 -4.57 -21.22
C TRP A 127 -1.58 -3.79 -21.86
N GLN A 128 -1.10 -4.20 -23.04
CA GLN A 128 -0.04 -3.50 -23.76
C GLN A 128 -0.49 -2.09 -24.18
N ASP A 129 -1.72 -1.93 -24.66
CA ASP A 129 -2.28 -0.63 -25.03
C ASP A 129 -2.37 0.33 -23.83
N ILE A 130 -2.87 -0.14 -22.69
CA ILE A 130 -2.96 0.67 -21.45
C ILE A 130 -1.57 1.01 -20.92
N ASN A 131 -0.64 0.06 -20.94
CA ASN A 131 0.75 0.27 -20.53
C ASN A 131 1.44 1.33 -21.39
N GLN A 132 1.28 1.27 -22.71
CA GLN A 132 1.77 2.26 -23.66
C GLN A 132 1.17 3.64 -23.39
N LEU A 133 -0.17 3.73 -23.27
CA LEU A 133 -0.89 4.99 -23.00
C LEU A 133 -0.41 5.70 -21.72
N ILE A 134 -0.17 4.95 -20.64
CA ILE A 134 0.30 5.52 -19.38
C ILE A 134 1.75 6.02 -19.53
N ARG A 135 2.63 5.27 -20.20
CA ARG A 135 4.02 5.69 -20.45
C ARG A 135 4.10 6.93 -21.33
N ASP A 136 3.33 6.99 -22.41
CA ASP A 136 3.27 8.18 -23.28
C ASP A 136 2.81 9.42 -22.50
N ARG A 137 1.85 9.25 -21.57
CA ARG A 137 1.39 10.34 -20.72
C ARG A 137 2.45 10.77 -19.68
N LEU A 138 3.24 9.84 -19.15
CA LEU A 138 4.34 10.13 -18.23
C LEU A 138 5.48 10.87 -18.92
N HIS A 139 5.94 10.41 -20.09
CA HIS A 139 6.97 11.11 -20.87
C HIS A 139 6.50 12.51 -21.28
N HIS A 140 5.25 12.66 -21.74
CA HIS A 140 4.69 13.99 -22.01
C HIS A 140 4.64 14.88 -20.74
N GLY A 141 4.40 14.30 -19.57
CA GLY A 141 4.53 14.99 -18.29
C GLY A 141 5.97 15.46 -18.01
N ALA A 142 6.94 14.56 -18.20
CA ALA A 142 8.36 14.84 -18.03
C ALA A 142 8.86 15.96 -18.96
N ASP A 143 8.42 15.96 -20.22
CA ASP A 143 8.79 16.99 -21.19
C ASP A 143 8.18 18.37 -20.86
N ASN A 144 6.95 18.39 -20.33
CA ASN A 144 6.36 19.63 -19.81
C ASN A 144 7.16 20.16 -18.60
N PHE A 145 7.57 19.29 -17.67
CA PHE A 145 8.40 19.69 -16.53
C PHE A 145 9.77 20.25 -16.96
N ARG A 146 10.44 19.61 -17.93
CA ARG A 146 11.68 20.13 -18.55
C ARG A 146 11.49 21.49 -19.18
N THR A 147 10.46 21.62 -20.02
CA THR A 147 10.12 22.88 -20.71
C THR A 147 9.90 24.03 -19.72
N CYS A 148 9.23 23.75 -18.59
CA CYS A 148 9.09 24.74 -17.51
C CYS A 148 10.43 25.07 -16.84
N ALA A 149 11.26 24.08 -16.51
CA ALA A 149 12.56 24.29 -15.88
C ALA A 149 13.49 25.15 -16.74
N ASP A 150 13.57 24.86 -18.03
CA ASP A 150 14.40 25.59 -18.99
C ASP A 150 13.90 27.05 -19.14
N ALA A 151 12.58 27.28 -19.13
CA ALA A 151 12.00 28.63 -19.16
C ALA A 151 12.31 29.46 -17.88
N TYR A 152 12.48 28.83 -16.72
CA TYR A 152 12.95 29.52 -15.51
C TYR A 152 14.44 29.90 -15.62
N ASP A 153 15.29 29.00 -16.11
CA ASP A 153 16.73 29.26 -16.30
C ASP A 153 16.98 30.39 -17.33
N ASP A 154 16.19 30.43 -18.41
CA ASP A 154 16.22 31.51 -19.40
C ASP A 154 15.81 32.87 -18.80
N LEU A 155 14.79 32.88 -17.91
CA LEU A 155 14.36 34.07 -17.20
C LEU A 155 15.42 34.58 -16.21
N GLU A 156 16.03 33.68 -15.42
CA GLU A 156 17.11 34.03 -14.52
C GLU A 156 18.32 34.60 -15.30
N THR A 157 18.71 33.93 -16.38
CA THR A 157 19.80 34.38 -17.27
C THR A 157 19.52 35.76 -17.85
N THR A 158 18.29 36.02 -18.31
CA THR A 158 17.87 37.31 -18.86
C THR A 158 17.91 38.42 -17.81
N ASN A 159 17.38 38.16 -16.61
CA ASN A 159 17.42 39.12 -15.50
C ASN A 159 18.86 39.40 -15.04
N ALA A 160 19.70 38.37 -14.93
CA ALA A 160 21.11 38.49 -14.56
C ALA A 160 21.97 39.19 -15.63
N ALA A 161 21.50 39.30 -16.87
CA ALA A 161 22.08 40.14 -17.90
C ALA A 161 21.62 41.61 -17.74
N TYR A 162 20.33 41.84 -17.50
CA TYR A 162 19.76 43.19 -17.31
C TYR A 162 20.42 43.96 -16.16
N PHE A 163 20.68 43.32 -15.02
CA PHE A 163 21.36 43.95 -13.88
C PHE A 163 22.89 44.07 -14.01
N ARG A 164 23.48 43.61 -15.13
CA ARG A 164 24.93 43.74 -15.43
C ARG A 164 25.27 44.80 -16.48
N GLY A 165 24.26 45.44 -17.09
CA GLY A 165 24.40 46.58 -18.01
C GLY A 165 24.25 47.93 -17.31
#